data_AF-A0AAU3KCW3-F1
#
_entry.id   AF-A0AAU3KCW3-F1
#
_cell.length_a   1.000
_cell.length_b   1.000
_cell.length_c   1.000
_cell.angle_alpha   90.00
_cell.angle_beta   90.00
_cell.angle_gamma   90.00
#
_symmetry.space_group_name_H-M   'P 1'
#
loop_
_entity.id
_entity.type
_entity.pdbx_description
1 polymer ?
#
loop_
_entity_poly.entity_id
_entity_poly.type
_entity_poly.pdbx_seq_one_letter_code
_entity_poly.pdbx_strand_id
1 'polypeptide(L)'
;MNTLDTSLTLPNGQILANRLMKSALSESLGNRNNAPDERLGRLYSTWSRGGYGLMITGNVMVDRAQLGEPGNVVIEDERDLDALSRWAKSAQDSGGSIWAQLNHPGRQANPLALGHTPVAPSPIPTKLPGARTPRELRPEEIEEIIERFATAAVVCETAGFNGVQVQGAHGYLISQFLSPMSNRRDDEWGGDLEGRMRFGLEVVRRIRSRVRPGFAVGIKLNSADFQRGGFTEDESQTVLAVLAREGIDLIEVSGGTYESMAMSGSAAASTREREAYFLEYARTVRKLVGDIPLAVTGGFRTRDAMQRAVQAGECDMVGIGRPTITTPDAARLILEGQTEALTAHQVRYGMRTLLGKVADLKSLDGVLDISWHTDQIHRLGNGLHPDLNRGSLAATVAMVRRNGRTSFRAKRGGASRS
;
A
#
# COMPACT_ATOMS: atom_id res chain seq x y z
N MET A 1 -31.23 -4.38 -6.54
CA MET A 1 -30.15 -5.30 -7.00
C MET A 1 -28.87 -4.90 -6.29
N ASN A 2 -28.16 -5.85 -5.67
CA ASN A 2 -26.89 -5.57 -5.00
C ASN A 2 -25.80 -5.41 -6.06
N THR A 3 -25.46 -4.17 -6.43
CA THR A 3 -24.42 -3.91 -7.44
C THR A 3 -23.03 -4.34 -6.98
N LEU A 4 -22.80 -4.44 -5.67
CA LEU A 4 -21.51 -4.88 -5.13
C LEU A 4 -21.20 -6.33 -5.51
N ASP A 5 -22.22 -7.17 -5.71
CA ASP A 5 -22.08 -8.59 -6.06
C ASP A 5 -21.93 -8.83 -7.58
N THR A 6 -21.90 -7.76 -8.37
CA THR A 6 -21.70 -7.88 -9.83
C THR A 6 -20.23 -8.05 -10.15
N SER A 7 -19.93 -8.91 -11.12
CA SER A 7 -18.57 -9.06 -11.61
C SER A 7 -18.07 -7.78 -12.30
N LEU A 8 -16.74 -7.65 -12.37
CA LEU A 8 -16.04 -6.58 -13.07
C LEU A 8 -15.04 -7.19 -14.04
N THR A 9 -15.19 -6.88 -15.33
CA THR A 9 -14.23 -7.29 -16.36
C THR A 9 -13.18 -6.20 -16.52
N LEU A 10 -11.90 -6.57 -16.42
CA LEU A 10 -10.77 -5.67 -16.60
C LEU A 10 -10.37 -5.59 -18.09
N PRO A 11 -9.65 -4.54 -18.52
CA PRO A 11 -9.18 -4.38 -19.91
C PRO A 11 -8.41 -5.58 -20.46
N ASN A 12 -7.60 -6.24 -19.63
CA ASN A 12 -6.89 -7.47 -20.00
C ASN A 12 -7.75 -8.75 -20.09
N GLY A 13 -9.06 -8.66 -19.85
CA GLY A 13 -10.00 -9.78 -19.92
C GLY A 13 -10.16 -10.57 -18.61
N GLN A 14 -9.45 -10.21 -17.53
CA GLN A 14 -9.70 -10.82 -16.23
C GLN A 14 -11.08 -10.43 -15.69
N ILE A 15 -11.74 -11.37 -15.01
CA ILE A 15 -13.04 -11.16 -14.39
C ILE A 15 -12.89 -11.24 -12.88
N LEU A 16 -13.11 -10.12 -12.20
CA LEU A 16 -13.19 -10.06 -10.75
C LEU A 16 -14.62 -10.42 -10.32
N ALA A 17 -14.75 -11.29 -9.32
CA ALA A 17 -16.03 -11.88 -8.95
C ALA A 17 -17.06 -10.87 -8.42
N ASN A 18 -16.58 -9.81 -7.77
CA ASN A 18 -17.42 -8.76 -7.19
C ASN A 18 -16.65 -7.43 -7.09
N ARG A 19 -17.33 -6.39 -6.61
CA ARG A 19 -16.83 -5.00 -6.55
C ARG A 19 -16.07 -4.67 -5.27
N LEU A 20 -15.73 -5.66 -4.44
CA LEU A 20 -15.05 -5.45 -3.15
C LEU A 20 -13.61 -5.94 -3.21
N MET A 21 -12.69 -5.04 -2.89
CA MET A 21 -11.25 -5.28 -2.86
C MET A 21 -10.72 -5.24 -1.43
N LYS A 22 -9.93 -6.25 -1.03
CA LYS A 22 -9.04 -6.11 0.14
C LYS A 22 -7.84 -5.27 -0.31
N SER A 23 -7.73 -4.05 0.20
CA SER A 23 -6.64 -3.13 -0.14
C SER A 23 -5.31 -3.58 0.51
N ALA A 24 -4.21 -3.07 -0.02
CA ALA A 24 -2.88 -3.32 0.53
C ALA A 24 -2.79 -2.91 2.02
N LEU A 25 -2.19 -3.81 2.81
CA LEU A 25 -1.93 -3.63 4.25
C LEU A 25 -0.56 -4.26 4.52
N SER A 26 0.39 -3.52 5.10
CA SER A 26 1.71 -4.09 5.39
C SER A 26 1.59 -5.21 6.42
N GLU A 27 1.97 -6.43 6.04
CA GLU A 27 1.86 -7.60 6.91
C GLU A 27 3.11 -7.80 7.76
N SER A 28 4.28 -7.41 7.26
CA SER A 28 5.56 -7.64 7.96
C SER A 28 5.75 -9.12 8.38
N LEU A 29 5.37 -10.05 7.50
CA LEU A 29 5.35 -11.50 7.76
C LEU A 29 6.37 -12.31 6.94
N GLY A 30 7.18 -11.66 6.10
CA GLY A 30 8.32 -12.29 5.44
C GLY A 30 9.26 -12.94 6.45
N ASN A 31 9.88 -14.06 6.05
CA ASN A 31 10.87 -14.74 6.88
C ASN A 31 12.22 -13.98 6.89
N ARG A 32 13.24 -14.55 7.54
CA ARG A 32 14.58 -13.91 7.64
C ARG A 32 15.28 -13.69 6.30
N ASN A 33 14.88 -14.45 5.28
CA ASN A 33 15.37 -14.32 3.91
C ASN A 33 14.39 -13.49 3.06
N ASN A 34 13.49 -12.71 3.66
CA ASN A 34 12.45 -11.94 2.98
C ASN A 34 11.58 -12.77 2.01
N ALA A 35 11.49 -14.08 2.23
CA ALA A 35 10.63 -14.96 1.45
C ALA A 35 9.28 -15.14 2.16
N PRO A 36 8.19 -15.42 1.42
CA PRO A 36 6.94 -15.77 2.06
C PRO A 36 7.06 -17.11 2.80
N ASP A 37 6.33 -17.25 3.90
CA ASP A 37 6.20 -18.51 4.63
C ASP A 37 4.72 -18.87 4.87
N GLU A 38 4.47 -19.99 5.54
CA GLU A 38 3.11 -20.48 5.78
C GLU A 38 2.20 -19.48 6.51
N ARG A 39 2.76 -18.51 7.26
CA ARG A 39 1.96 -17.49 7.93
C ARG A 39 1.28 -16.57 6.93
N LEU A 40 1.97 -16.20 5.85
CA LEU A 40 1.35 -15.46 4.75
C LEU A 40 0.31 -16.33 4.04
N GLY A 41 0.60 -17.61 3.80
CA GLY A 41 -0.37 -18.54 3.23
C GLY A 41 -1.67 -18.63 4.05
N ARG A 42 -1.57 -18.80 5.38
CA ARG A 42 -2.73 -18.85 6.28
C ARG A 42 -3.50 -17.53 6.32
N LEU A 43 -2.79 -16.40 6.38
CA LEU A 43 -3.40 -15.08 6.37
C LEU A 43 -4.24 -14.86 5.10
N TYR A 44 -3.67 -15.16 3.94
CA TYR A 44 -4.35 -14.97 2.66
C TYR A 44 -5.44 -16.01 2.40
N SER A 45 -5.29 -17.23 2.89
CA SER A 45 -6.40 -18.20 2.91
C SER A 45 -7.58 -17.71 3.76
N THR A 46 -7.30 -17.05 4.89
CA THR A 46 -8.34 -16.49 5.76
C THR A 46 -9.08 -15.34 5.07
N TRP A 47 -8.36 -14.42 4.41
CA TRP A 47 -8.99 -13.36 3.63
C TRP A 47 -9.70 -13.89 2.37
N SER A 48 -9.16 -14.91 1.70
CA SER A 48 -9.77 -15.54 0.52
C SER A 48 -11.19 -16.03 0.81
N ARG A 49 -11.37 -16.72 1.94
CA ARG A 49 -12.69 -17.18 2.42
C ARG A 49 -13.65 -16.04 2.76
N GLY A 50 -13.13 -14.82 2.84
CA GLY A 50 -13.90 -13.62 3.12
C GLY A 50 -14.67 -13.06 1.93
N GLY A 51 -14.52 -13.62 0.73
CA GLY A 51 -15.35 -13.30 -0.43
C GLY A 51 -14.97 -12.02 -1.18
N TYR A 52 -13.71 -11.59 -1.12
CA TYR A 52 -13.25 -10.43 -1.91
C TYR A 52 -13.08 -10.80 -3.38
N GLY A 53 -13.51 -9.92 -4.30
CA GLY A 53 -13.27 -10.08 -5.73
C GLY A 53 -11.78 -9.91 -6.08
N LEU A 54 -11.06 -9.07 -5.35
CA LEU A 54 -9.63 -8.83 -5.50
C LEU A 54 -8.94 -8.64 -4.14
N MET A 55 -7.78 -9.24 -3.96
CA MET A 55 -6.90 -9.00 -2.83
C MET A 55 -5.57 -8.44 -3.31
N ILE A 56 -5.17 -7.30 -2.74
CA ILE A 56 -3.84 -6.71 -2.97
C ILE A 56 -2.94 -7.07 -1.79
N THR A 57 -1.72 -7.52 -2.07
CA THR A 57 -0.75 -7.79 -1.01
C THR A 57 -0.33 -6.51 -0.27
N GLY A 58 0.30 -6.63 0.90
CA GLY A 58 1.16 -5.54 1.37
C GLY A 58 2.39 -5.40 0.48
N ASN A 59 3.26 -4.46 0.85
CA ASN A 59 4.42 -4.09 0.04
C ASN A 59 5.36 -5.28 -0.19
N VAL A 60 5.56 -5.62 -1.47
CA VAL A 60 6.58 -6.54 -1.96
C VAL A 60 7.71 -5.70 -2.55
N MET A 61 8.90 -5.83 -1.99
CA MET A 61 10.05 -5.04 -2.40
C MET A 61 10.73 -5.66 -3.61
N VAL A 62 11.16 -4.83 -4.55
CA VAL A 62 11.88 -5.23 -5.77
C VAL A 62 13.41 -5.25 -5.59
N ASP A 63 13.89 -4.80 -4.44
CA ASP A 63 15.31 -4.74 -4.09
C ASP A 63 15.52 -5.08 -2.60
N ARG A 64 16.28 -6.13 -2.33
CA ARG A 64 16.62 -6.57 -0.97
C ARG A 64 17.50 -5.58 -0.23
N ALA A 65 18.26 -4.77 -0.95
CA ALA A 65 19.03 -3.68 -0.39
C ALA A 65 18.14 -2.48 -0.01
N GLN A 66 16.83 -2.51 -0.29
CA GLN A 66 15.92 -1.40 -0.01
C GLN A 66 14.63 -1.92 0.65
N LEU A 67 14.71 -2.13 1.98
CA LEU A 67 13.60 -2.57 2.81
C LEU A 67 12.90 -1.41 3.54
N GLY A 68 11.58 -1.38 3.50
CA GLY A 68 10.78 -0.49 4.34
C GLY A 68 10.63 -1.03 5.77
N GLU A 69 10.44 -2.34 5.90
CA GLU A 69 10.21 -3.06 7.14
C GLU A 69 10.99 -4.39 7.14
N PRO A 70 11.48 -4.86 8.31
CA PRO A 70 12.25 -6.11 8.38
C PRO A 70 11.52 -7.33 7.82
N GLY A 71 10.17 -7.35 7.90
CA GLY A 71 9.33 -8.44 7.44
C GLY A 71 8.73 -8.23 6.04
N ASN A 72 9.25 -7.31 5.23
CA ASN A 72 8.81 -7.24 3.83
C ASN A 72 9.23 -8.51 3.08
N VAL A 73 8.35 -8.96 2.18
CA VAL A 73 8.71 -9.94 1.16
C VAL A 73 9.49 -9.22 0.06
N VAL A 74 10.51 -9.88 -0.48
CA VAL A 74 11.33 -9.37 -1.58
C VAL A 74 11.25 -10.33 -2.76
N ILE A 75 11.10 -9.80 -3.98
CA ILE A 75 11.15 -10.58 -5.21
C ILE A 75 12.20 -9.93 -6.14
N GLU A 76 13.29 -10.66 -6.38
CA GLU A 76 14.39 -10.24 -7.28
C GLU A 76 14.63 -11.26 -8.40
N ASP A 77 14.25 -12.52 -8.18
CA ASP A 77 14.40 -13.66 -9.08
C ASP A 77 13.49 -14.82 -8.61
N GLU A 78 13.63 -15.99 -9.24
CA GLU A 78 12.80 -17.17 -8.99
C GLU A 78 13.23 -18.01 -7.76
N ARG A 79 14.20 -17.56 -6.93
CA ARG A 79 14.72 -18.37 -5.81
C ARG A 79 13.66 -18.86 -4.83
N ASP A 80 12.57 -18.09 -4.67
CA ASP A 80 11.47 -18.35 -3.74
C ASP A 80 10.17 -18.73 -4.49
N LEU A 81 10.26 -19.14 -5.76
CA LEU A 81 9.11 -19.40 -6.65
C LEU A 81 8.09 -20.37 -6.05
N ASP A 82 8.55 -21.45 -5.41
CA ASP A 82 7.67 -22.42 -4.74
C ASP A 82 6.86 -21.78 -3.60
N ALA A 83 7.50 -20.92 -2.81
CA ALA A 83 6.86 -20.25 -1.69
C ALA A 83 5.88 -19.17 -2.17
N LEU A 84 6.26 -18.43 -3.21
CA LEU A 84 5.40 -17.47 -3.91
C LEU A 84 4.18 -18.16 -4.52
N SER A 85 4.37 -19.33 -5.14
CA SER A 85 3.29 -20.11 -5.74
C SER A 85 2.28 -20.61 -4.70
N ARG A 86 2.77 -21.09 -3.55
CA ARG A 86 1.89 -21.44 -2.41
C ARG A 86 1.12 -20.24 -1.89
N TRP A 87 1.77 -19.07 -1.83
CA TRP A 87 1.11 -17.85 -1.39
C TRP A 87 0.01 -17.42 -2.36
N ALA A 88 0.30 -17.32 -3.67
CA ALA A 88 -0.69 -17.01 -4.70
C ALA A 88 -1.86 -17.99 -4.68
N LYS A 89 -1.59 -19.30 -4.57
CA LYS A 89 -2.60 -20.35 -4.50
C LYS A 89 -3.53 -20.18 -3.30
N SER A 90 -2.96 -19.95 -2.11
CA SER A 90 -3.74 -19.81 -0.85
C SER A 90 -4.80 -18.72 -0.90
N ALA A 91 -4.56 -17.66 -1.69
CA ALA A 91 -5.48 -16.56 -1.89
C ALA A 91 -6.58 -16.87 -2.93
N GLN A 92 -6.32 -17.79 -3.84
CA GLN A 92 -7.21 -18.16 -4.94
C GLN A 92 -8.08 -19.38 -4.64
N ASP A 93 -7.79 -20.16 -3.59
CA ASP A 93 -8.53 -21.39 -3.25
C ASP A 93 -10.05 -21.16 -3.02
N SER A 94 -10.48 -19.93 -2.70
CA SER A 94 -11.91 -19.57 -2.58
C SER A 94 -12.45 -18.77 -3.78
N GLY A 95 -11.74 -18.74 -4.91
CA GLY A 95 -12.18 -18.12 -6.16
C GLY A 95 -11.88 -16.63 -6.35
N GLY A 96 -11.22 -15.98 -5.39
CA GLY A 96 -10.80 -14.57 -5.49
C GLY A 96 -9.50 -14.37 -6.27
N SER A 97 -9.27 -13.18 -6.82
CA SER A 97 -8.00 -12.82 -7.46
C SER A 97 -7.00 -12.23 -6.46
N ILE A 98 -5.70 -12.43 -6.69
CA ILE A 98 -4.61 -11.82 -5.90
C ILE A 98 -3.58 -11.13 -6.77
N TRP A 99 -3.27 -9.87 -6.42
CA TRP A 99 -2.17 -9.11 -7.03
C TRP A 99 -1.10 -8.75 -6.01
N ALA A 100 0.16 -8.86 -6.40
CA ALA A 100 1.28 -8.39 -5.58
C ALA A 100 1.46 -6.87 -5.72
N GLN A 101 1.52 -6.14 -4.60
CA GLN A 101 1.84 -4.72 -4.62
C GLN A 101 3.36 -4.52 -4.66
N LEU A 102 3.90 -4.27 -5.86
CA LEU A 102 5.33 -4.04 -6.05
C LEU A 102 5.71 -2.63 -5.60
N ASN A 103 6.79 -2.54 -4.83
CA ASN A 103 7.22 -1.29 -4.23
C ASN A 103 8.76 -1.18 -4.12
N HIS A 104 9.22 0.06 -3.98
CA HIS A 104 10.56 0.42 -3.57
C HIS A 104 10.46 1.57 -2.54
N PRO A 105 11.06 1.45 -1.35
CA PRO A 105 10.80 2.39 -0.26
C PRO A 105 11.48 3.76 -0.44
N GLY A 106 12.56 3.82 -1.21
CA GLY A 106 13.31 5.05 -1.46
C GLY A 106 13.78 5.70 -0.15
N ARG A 107 13.59 7.01 0.02
CA ARG A 107 13.95 7.73 1.26
C ARG A 107 13.23 7.27 2.54
N GLN A 108 12.19 6.43 2.42
CA GLN A 108 11.49 5.83 3.55
C GLN A 108 12.06 4.49 3.99
N ALA A 109 13.11 3.98 3.32
CA ALA A 109 13.74 2.73 3.70
C ALA A 109 14.28 2.82 5.13
N ASN A 110 14.10 1.75 5.90
CA ASN A 110 14.47 1.75 7.32
C ASN A 110 15.99 1.57 7.48
N PRO A 111 16.75 2.60 7.88
CA PRO A 111 18.21 2.51 7.91
C PRO A 111 18.74 1.45 8.88
N LEU A 112 17.95 1.10 9.91
CA LEU A 112 18.28 0.04 10.86
C LEU A 112 18.11 -1.36 10.27
N ALA A 113 17.22 -1.51 9.28
CA ALA A 113 17.05 -2.76 8.54
C ALA A 113 18.09 -2.90 7.42
N LEU A 114 18.51 -1.78 6.82
CA LEU A 114 19.43 -1.77 5.68
C LEU A 114 20.91 -1.98 6.03
N GLY A 115 21.38 -1.37 7.12
CA GLY A 115 22.82 -1.28 7.40
C GLY A 115 23.58 -0.27 6.51
N HIS A 116 22.95 0.32 5.50
CA HIS A 116 23.51 1.38 4.64
C HIS A 116 22.54 2.57 4.43
N THR A 117 22.98 3.57 3.67
CA THR A 117 22.19 4.77 3.36
C THR A 117 21.11 4.43 2.31
N PRO A 118 19.84 4.84 2.52
CA PRO A 118 18.77 4.72 1.52
C PRO A 118 19.08 5.49 0.23
N VAL A 119 18.37 5.17 -0.85
CA VAL A 119 18.44 5.91 -2.13
C VAL A 119 17.15 6.65 -2.43
N ALA A 120 17.22 7.74 -3.20
CA ALA A 120 16.08 8.59 -3.56
C ALA A 120 16.39 9.40 -4.83
N PRO A 121 15.40 10.06 -5.46
CA PRO A 121 15.65 10.96 -6.59
C PRO A 121 16.56 12.14 -6.24
N SER A 122 16.55 12.63 -4.99
CA SER A 122 17.41 13.73 -4.52
C SER A 122 17.78 13.53 -3.05
N PRO A 123 18.86 14.16 -2.54
CA PRO A 123 19.35 13.96 -1.17
C PRO A 123 18.52 14.74 -0.13
N ILE A 124 17.22 14.45 -0.08
CA ILE A 124 16.23 15.13 0.79
C ILE A 124 15.66 14.11 1.78
N PRO A 125 15.99 14.20 3.09
CA PRO A 125 15.46 13.28 4.11
C PRO A 125 13.96 13.49 4.31
N THR A 126 13.29 12.47 4.86
CA THR A 126 11.94 12.66 5.42
C THR A 126 12.02 13.51 6.69
N LYS A 127 10.92 14.16 7.06
CA LYS A 127 10.75 14.93 8.30
C LYS A 127 10.59 14.04 9.54
N LEU A 128 10.70 12.71 9.39
CA LEU A 128 10.57 11.78 10.49
C LEU A 128 11.81 11.83 11.41
N PRO A 129 11.64 11.81 12.74
CA PRO A 129 12.77 11.78 13.66
C PRO A 129 13.70 10.60 13.38
N GLY A 130 15.00 10.89 13.21
CA GLY A 130 16.01 9.87 12.96
C GLY A 130 16.16 9.44 11.49
N ALA A 131 15.44 10.06 10.56
CA ALA A 131 15.64 9.86 9.13
C ALA A 131 17.07 10.23 8.71
N ARG A 132 17.68 9.39 7.86
CA ARG A 132 18.96 9.69 7.22
C ARG A 132 18.71 10.40 5.90
N THR A 133 19.60 11.32 5.54
CA THR A 133 19.64 11.87 4.18
C THR A 133 19.92 10.73 3.20
N PRO A 134 19.04 10.49 2.21
CA PRO A 134 19.26 9.47 1.22
C PRO A 134 20.38 9.89 0.27
N ARG A 135 20.99 8.91 -0.40
CA ARG A 135 21.85 9.16 -1.55
C ARG A 135 20.99 9.38 -2.79
N GLU A 136 21.38 10.33 -3.61
CA GLU A 136 20.78 10.53 -4.92
C GLU A 136 21.08 9.35 -5.86
N LEU A 137 20.06 8.87 -6.57
CA LEU A 137 20.18 7.84 -7.59
C LEU A 137 20.93 8.37 -8.81
N ARG A 138 21.83 7.55 -9.38
CA ARG A 138 22.39 7.79 -10.71
C ARG A 138 21.39 7.34 -11.79
N PRO A 139 21.39 7.92 -13.00
CA PRO A 139 20.50 7.50 -14.08
C PRO A 139 20.50 5.99 -14.36
N GLU A 140 21.67 5.35 -14.30
CA GLU A 140 21.79 3.90 -14.52
C GLU A 140 21.10 3.08 -13.42
N GLU A 141 21.15 3.56 -12.17
CA GLU A 141 20.47 2.92 -11.05
C GLU A 141 18.94 3.08 -11.15
N ILE A 142 18.45 4.15 -11.78
CA ILE A 142 17.03 4.35 -12.05
C ILE A 142 16.55 3.27 -13.04
N GLU A 143 17.28 3.05 -14.13
CA GLU A 143 16.99 1.98 -15.09
C GLU A 143 17.10 0.58 -14.48
N GLU A 144 18.09 0.32 -13.63
CA GLU A 144 18.19 -0.94 -12.89
C GLU A 144 16.96 -1.19 -12.00
N ILE A 145 16.44 -0.16 -11.33
CA ILE A 145 15.22 -0.27 -10.53
C ILE A 145 14.01 -0.54 -11.42
N ILE A 146 13.89 0.12 -12.58
CA ILE A 146 12.83 -0.14 -13.57
C ILE A 146 12.83 -1.61 -14.00
N GLU A 147 14.00 -2.18 -14.31
CA GLU A 147 14.14 -3.60 -14.63
C GLU A 147 13.79 -4.53 -13.47
N ARG A 148 14.11 -4.14 -12.22
CA ARG A 148 13.73 -4.92 -11.02
C ARG A 148 12.22 -5.00 -10.84
N PHE A 149 11.48 -3.91 -11.10
CA PHE A 149 10.01 -3.94 -11.11
C PHE A 149 9.48 -4.93 -12.15
N ALA A 150 10.00 -4.89 -13.37
CA ALA A 150 9.60 -5.81 -14.43
C ALA A 150 9.94 -7.28 -14.11
N THR A 151 11.14 -7.52 -13.57
CA THR A 151 11.59 -8.85 -13.13
C THR A 151 10.67 -9.40 -12.04
N ALA A 152 10.36 -8.60 -11.02
CA ALA A 152 9.44 -9.02 -9.96
C ALA A 152 8.04 -9.35 -10.50
N ALA A 153 7.54 -8.56 -11.46
CA ALA A 153 6.24 -8.84 -12.10
C ALA A 153 6.23 -10.15 -12.88
N VAL A 154 7.30 -10.47 -13.63
CA VAL A 154 7.45 -11.76 -14.31
C VAL A 154 7.48 -12.91 -13.31
N VAL A 155 8.22 -12.79 -12.20
CA VAL A 155 8.23 -13.83 -11.16
C VAL A 155 6.85 -14.00 -10.53
N CYS A 156 6.11 -12.91 -10.29
CA CYS A 156 4.72 -12.99 -9.83
C CYS A 156 3.82 -13.72 -10.84
N GLU A 157 3.96 -13.45 -12.14
CA GLU A 157 3.25 -14.15 -13.20
C GLU A 157 3.57 -15.66 -13.20
N THR A 158 4.86 -16.03 -13.15
CA THR A 158 5.31 -17.43 -13.08
C THR A 158 4.79 -18.13 -11.82
N ALA A 159 4.76 -17.43 -10.69
CA ALA A 159 4.22 -17.94 -9.42
C ALA A 159 2.68 -18.08 -9.42
N GLY A 160 1.98 -17.62 -10.45
CA GLY A 160 0.53 -17.74 -10.55
C GLY A 160 -0.27 -16.67 -9.81
N PHE A 161 0.32 -15.51 -9.52
CA PHE A 161 -0.49 -14.32 -9.20
C PHE A 161 -1.34 -13.93 -10.41
N ASN A 162 -2.49 -13.29 -10.19
CA ASN A 162 -3.32 -12.81 -11.30
C ASN A 162 -2.79 -11.48 -11.86
N GLY A 163 -1.98 -10.75 -11.09
CA GLY A 163 -1.44 -9.48 -11.52
C GLY A 163 -0.49 -8.85 -10.50
N VAL A 164 -0.09 -7.62 -10.80
CA VAL A 164 0.64 -6.74 -9.89
C VAL A 164 -0.04 -5.38 -9.80
N GLN A 165 0.15 -4.72 -8.66
CA GLN A 165 -0.16 -3.31 -8.49
C GLN A 165 1.14 -2.54 -8.24
N VAL A 166 1.42 -1.54 -9.08
CA VAL A 166 2.56 -0.64 -8.90
C VAL A 166 2.23 0.39 -7.82
N GLN A 167 3.06 0.49 -6.79
CA GLN A 167 2.86 1.44 -5.70
C GLN A 167 3.42 2.83 -6.05
N GLY A 168 2.56 3.68 -6.62
CA GLY A 168 2.83 5.08 -6.96
C GLY A 168 2.46 6.10 -5.88
N ALA A 169 2.09 5.64 -4.69
CA ALA A 169 1.46 6.45 -3.64
C ALA A 169 2.29 6.52 -2.34
N HIS A 170 1.80 7.31 -1.38
CA HIS A 170 2.24 7.33 0.04
C HIS A 170 3.70 7.71 0.28
N GLY A 171 4.35 8.36 -0.68
CA GLY A 171 5.72 8.85 -0.55
C GLY A 171 6.79 7.77 -0.72
N TYR A 172 6.46 6.60 -1.28
CA TYR A 172 7.45 5.62 -1.76
C TYR A 172 8.13 6.10 -3.05
N LEU A 173 9.07 5.33 -3.61
CA LEU A 173 10.00 5.84 -4.62
C LEU A 173 9.31 6.51 -5.82
N ILE A 174 8.29 5.89 -6.41
CA ILE A 174 7.55 6.51 -7.54
C ILE A 174 6.91 7.83 -7.11
N SER A 175 6.25 7.87 -5.95
CA SER A 175 5.71 9.11 -5.38
C SER A 175 6.80 10.14 -5.08
N GLN A 176 8.02 9.71 -4.74
CA GLN A 176 9.16 10.61 -4.52
C GLN A 176 9.64 11.26 -5.82
N PHE A 177 9.65 10.52 -6.93
CA PHE A 177 9.94 11.06 -8.26
C PHE A 177 8.86 12.05 -8.70
N LEU A 178 7.59 11.71 -8.46
CA LEU A 178 6.45 12.57 -8.80
C LEU A 178 6.41 13.87 -8.01
N SER A 179 6.81 13.89 -6.74
CA SER A 179 6.69 15.09 -5.91
C SER A 179 7.88 16.05 -6.09
N PRO A 180 7.64 17.34 -6.39
CA PRO A 180 8.71 18.32 -6.51
C PRO A 180 9.34 18.65 -5.14
N MET A 181 8.75 18.17 -4.04
CA MET A 181 9.34 18.30 -2.71
C MET A 181 10.47 17.30 -2.45
N SER A 182 10.49 16.17 -3.14
CA SER A 182 11.50 15.12 -2.99
C SER A 182 12.36 14.92 -4.23
N ASN A 183 11.90 15.37 -5.41
CA ASN A 183 12.66 15.35 -6.65
C ASN A 183 13.06 16.78 -7.04
N ARG A 184 14.36 17.07 -6.94
CA ARG A 184 15.01 18.33 -7.30
C ARG A 184 16.05 18.14 -8.41
N ARG A 185 15.96 17.03 -9.15
CA ARG A 185 16.88 16.74 -10.25
C ARG A 185 16.67 17.74 -11.39
N ASP A 186 17.74 17.98 -12.12
CA ASP A 186 17.82 18.84 -13.31
C ASP A 186 18.08 18.02 -14.60
N ASP A 187 17.98 16.70 -14.52
CA ASP A 187 18.07 15.76 -15.63
C ASP A 187 16.67 15.28 -16.11
N GLU A 188 16.64 14.33 -17.04
CA GLU A 188 15.40 13.81 -17.63
C GLU A 188 14.44 13.12 -16.65
N TRP A 189 14.90 12.85 -15.42
CA TRP A 189 14.13 12.20 -14.36
C TRP A 189 13.55 13.20 -13.34
N GLY A 190 13.70 14.51 -13.57
CA GLY A 190 13.15 15.55 -12.71
C GLY A 190 12.80 16.83 -13.47
N GLY A 191 12.89 17.97 -12.79
CA GLY A 191 12.45 19.25 -13.35
C GLY A 191 10.93 19.38 -13.43
N ASP A 192 10.40 19.42 -14.64
CA ASP A 192 8.97 19.59 -14.88
C ASP A 192 8.16 18.31 -14.58
N LEU A 193 6.86 18.33 -14.86
CA LEU A 193 6.02 17.16 -14.63
C LEU A 193 6.40 15.98 -15.55
N GLU A 194 6.86 16.25 -16.78
CA GLU A 194 7.22 15.22 -17.74
C GLU A 194 8.42 14.41 -17.26
N GLY A 195 9.48 15.08 -16.81
CA GLY A 195 10.64 14.40 -16.23
C GLY A 195 10.31 13.70 -14.91
N ARG A 196 9.52 14.32 -14.04
CA ARG A 196 9.09 13.71 -12.76
C ARG A 196 8.22 12.47 -12.93
N MET A 197 7.36 12.41 -13.94
CA MET A 197 6.49 11.25 -14.19
C MET A 197 7.19 10.12 -14.94
N ARG A 198 8.31 10.40 -15.62
CA ARG A 198 9.06 9.44 -16.46
C ARG A 198 9.34 8.13 -15.73
N PHE A 199 9.84 8.19 -14.50
CA PHE A 199 10.15 6.98 -13.72
C PHE A 199 8.95 6.05 -13.54
N GLY A 200 7.81 6.58 -13.08
CA GLY A 200 6.60 5.77 -12.88
C GLY A 200 6.03 5.22 -14.20
N LEU A 201 6.12 6.02 -15.26
CA LEU A 201 5.69 5.64 -16.61
C LEU A 201 6.54 4.49 -17.18
N GLU A 202 7.86 4.60 -17.08
CA GLU A 202 8.79 3.58 -17.56
C GLU A 202 8.69 2.28 -16.75
N VAL A 203 8.42 2.34 -15.44
CA VAL A 203 8.09 1.14 -14.64
C VAL A 203 6.89 0.39 -15.23
N VAL A 204 5.79 1.09 -15.52
CA VAL A 204 4.58 0.47 -16.08
C VAL A 204 4.87 -0.10 -17.47
N ARG A 205 5.52 0.67 -18.35
CA ARG A 205 5.91 0.23 -19.69
C ARG A 205 6.79 -1.01 -19.65
N ARG A 206 7.80 -1.04 -18.77
CA ARG A 206 8.74 -2.15 -18.67
C ARG A 206 8.08 -3.40 -18.11
N ILE A 207 7.18 -3.28 -17.13
CA ILE A 207 6.36 -4.43 -16.69
C ILE A 207 5.53 -4.94 -17.87
N ARG A 208 4.85 -4.03 -18.58
CA ARG A 208 3.95 -4.39 -19.68
C ARG A 208 4.62 -5.06 -20.85
N SER A 209 5.87 -4.71 -21.16
CA SER A 209 6.62 -5.37 -22.22
C SER A 209 7.11 -6.78 -21.85
N ARG A 210 7.00 -7.18 -20.58
CA ARG A 210 7.59 -8.43 -20.06
C ARG A 210 6.57 -9.47 -19.61
N VAL A 211 5.37 -9.05 -19.21
CA VAL A 211 4.27 -9.95 -18.79
C VAL A 211 3.33 -10.26 -19.96
N ARG A 212 2.59 -11.35 -19.89
CA ARG A 212 1.61 -11.68 -20.95
C ARG A 212 0.42 -10.71 -20.93
N PRO A 213 -0.28 -10.51 -22.06
CA PRO A 213 -1.43 -9.61 -22.12
C PRO A 213 -2.54 -9.91 -21.09
N GLY A 214 -2.75 -11.17 -20.73
CA GLY A 214 -3.75 -11.60 -19.75
C GLY A 214 -3.32 -11.49 -18.28
N PHE A 215 -2.12 -10.99 -17.97
CA PHE A 215 -1.67 -10.72 -16.61
C PHE A 215 -1.93 -9.27 -16.23
N ALA A 216 -2.51 -9.02 -15.06
CA ALA A 216 -2.97 -7.69 -14.73
C ALA A 216 -1.86 -6.77 -14.22
N VAL A 217 -1.90 -5.50 -14.60
CA VAL A 217 -1.07 -4.44 -14.02
C VAL A 217 -1.98 -3.27 -13.68
N GLY A 218 -2.13 -3.05 -12.39
CA GLY A 218 -2.74 -1.86 -11.83
C GLY A 218 -1.70 -0.88 -11.31
N ILE A 219 -2.16 0.31 -10.96
CA ILE A 219 -1.36 1.31 -10.25
C ILE A 219 -2.18 1.90 -9.11
N LYS A 220 -1.51 2.16 -7.98
CA LYS A 220 -2.05 3.00 -6.91
C LYS A 220 -1.37 4.36 -6.95
N LEU A 221 -2.14 5.44 -7.09
CA LEU A 221 -1.59 6.80 -7.17
C LEU A 221 -2.21 7.71 -6.10
N ASN A 222 -1.43 8.65 -5.59
CA ASN A 222 -1.96 9.75 -4.76
C ASN A 222 -2.79 10.71 -5.63
N SER A 223 -3.96 11.13 -5.13
CA SER A 223 -4.70 12.26 -5.69
C SER A 223 -3.93 13.58 -5.49
N ALA A 224 -3.28 13.72 -4.33
CA ALA A 224 -2.35 14.80 -4.01
C ALA A 224 -1.48 14.43 -2.79
N ASP A 225 -0.40 15.17 -2.57
CA ASP A 225 0.43 15.08 -1.36
C ASP A 225 -0.18 15.80 -0.14
N PHE A 226 -1.15 16.69 -0.36
CA PHE A 226 -1.75 17.58 0.66
C PHE A 226 -0.70 18.42 1.41
N GLN A 227 0.36 18.81 0.71
CA GLN A 227 1.41 19.69 1.20
C GLN A 227 1.59 20.86 0.23
N ARG A 228 1.81 22.06 0.78
CA ARG A 228 2.08 23.25 -0.04
C ARG A 228 3.37 23.02 -0.84
N GLY A 229 3.24 23.10 -2.17
CA GLY A 229 4.36 22.88 -3.10
C GLY A 229 4.70 21.41 -3.35
N GLY A 230 3.82 20.46 -3.00
CA GLY A 230 3.92 19.05 -3.34
C GLY A 230 3.16 18.67 -4.61
N PHE A 231 3.05 17.37 -4.87
CA PHE A 231 2.30 16.82 -6.00
C PHE A 231 0.81 17.20 -5.89
N THR A 232 0.30 17.84 -6.94
CA THR A 232 -1.05 18.44 -6.95
C THR A 232 -2.09 17.52 -7.58
N GLU A 233 -3.36 17.90 -7.44
CA GLU A 233 -4.49 17.21 -8.07
C GLU A 233 -4.49 17.32 -9.61
N ASP A 234 -4.05 18.46 -10.15
CA ASP A 234 -3.95 18.65 -11.60
C ASP A 234 -2.77 17.85 -12.19
N GLU A 235 -1.66 17.77 -11.45
CA GLU A 235 -0.52 16.94 -11.84
C GLU A 235 -0.89 15.45 -11.81
N SER A 236 -1.61 14.99 -10.78
CA SER A 236 -2.07 13.60 -10.70
C SER A 236 -3.05 13.23 -11.79
N GLN A 237 -3.98 14.12 -12.14
CA GLN A 237 -4.87 13.97 -13.30
C GLN A 237 -4.08 13.83 -14.62
N THR A 238 -3.07 14.67 -14.82
CA THR A 238 -2.21 14.62 -16.01
C THR A 238 -1.44 13.30 -16.08
N VAL A 239 -0.85 12.86 -14.97
CA VAL A 239 -0.11 11.59 -14.89
C VAL A 239 -1.03 10.40 -15.17
N LEU A 240 -2.25 10.38 -14.62
CA LEU A 240 -3.23 9.32 -14.88
C LEU A 240 -3.70 9.29 -16.34
N ALA A 241 -3.89 10.46 -16.97
CA ALA A 241 -4.25 10.54 -18.38
C ALA A 241 -3.16 9.97 -19.31
N VAL A 242 -1.88 10.13 -18.94
CA VAL A 242 -0.75 9.52 -19.66
C VAL A 242 -0.70 8.02 -19.41
N LEU A 243 -0.75 7.58 -18.14
CA LEU A 243 -0.72 6.16 -17.76
C LEU A 243 -1.88 5.34 -18.34
N ALA A 244 -3.06 5.95 -18.52
CA ALA A 244 -4.22 5.32 -19.14
C ALA A 244 -3.93 4.78 -20.55
N ARG A 245 -2.95 5.36 -21.26
CA ARG A 245 -2.55 4.94 -22.61
C ARG A 245 -1.56 3.78 -22.63
N GLU A 246 -1.10 3.32 -21.46
CA GLU A 246 -0.02 2.35 -21.31
C GLU A 246 -0.54 0.95 -20.91
N GLY A 247 -1.83 0.70 -21.04
CA GLY A 247 -2.44 -0.61 -20.75
C GLY A 247 -2.57 -0.92 -19.26
N ILE A 248 -2.94 0.08 -18.45
CA ILE A 248 -3.32 -0.15 -17.04
C ILE A 248 -4.70 -0.82 -16.97
N ASP A 249 -4.83 -1.85 -16.12
CA ASP A 249 -6.08 -2.61 -15.95
C ASP A 249 -6.97 -2.10 -14.83
N LEU A 250 -6.40 -1.40 -13.85
CA LEU A 250 -7.10 -0.87 -12.68
C LEU A 250 -6.29 0.28 -12.09
N ILE A 251 -6.95 1.42 -11.86
CA ILE A 251 -6.35 2.56 -11.15
C ILE A 251 -6.95 2.59 -9.75
N GLU A 252 -6.12 2.47 -8.72
CA GLU A 252 -6.53 2.73 -7.35
C GLU A 252 -6.18 4.16 -6.94
N VAL A 253 -7.20 4.96 -6.62
CA VAL A 253 -7.04 6.29 -6.06
C VAL A 253 -6.82 6.19 -4.55
N SER A 254 -5.75 6.85 -4.08
CA SER A 254 -5.49 7.09 -2.66
C SER A 254 -5.02 8.53 -2.44
N GLY A 255 -4.52 8.89 -1.26
CA GLY A 255 -3.97 10.22 -1.02
C GLY A 255 -3.09 10.33 0.23
N GLY A 256 -2.21 11.34 0.24
CA GLY A 256 -1.33 11.68 1.36
C GLY A 256 0.02 10.96 1.38
N THR A 257 0.83 11.28 2.37
CA THR A 257 2.17 10.70 2.60
C THR A 257 2.37 10.40 4.10
N TYR A 258 3.48 9.74 4.48
CA TYR A 258 3.84 9.60 5.90
C TYR A 258 4.02 10.96 6.61
N GLU A 259 4.36 12.02 5.87
CA GLU A 259 4.59 13.38 6.39
C GLU A 259 3.29 14.21 6.46
N SER A 260 2.27 13.80 5.71
CA SER A 260 0.94 14.39 5.63
C SER A 260 -0.07 13.26 5.47
N MET A 261 -0.31 12.50 6.55
CA MET A 261 -1.22 11.36 6.49
C MET A 261 -2.67 11.82 6.29
N ALA A 262 -3.07 12.05 5.05
CA ALA A 262 -4.47 12.24 4.69
C ALA A 262 -5.31 11.04 5.16
N MET A 263 -4.69 9.86 5.35
CA MET A 263 -5.31 8.61 5.81
C MET A 263 -5.57 8.49 7.34
N SER A 264 -5.06 9.40 8.19
CA SER A 264 -5.10 9.22 9.66
C SER A 264 -6.25 9.92 10.41
N GLY A 265 -7.32 10.33 9.73
CA GLY A 265 -8.50 10.96 10.34
C GLY A 265 -9.25 9.99 11.24
N SER A 266 -9.46 10.41 12.49
CA SER A 266 -9.94 9.58 13.60
C SER A 266 -11.39 9.85 14.00
N ALA A 267 -12.14 10.66 13.22
CA ALA A 267 -13.55 10.98 13.46
C ALA A 267 -14.48 10.43 12.36
N ALA A 268 -15.70 10.01 12.75
CA ALA A 268 -16.71 9.53 11.80
C ALA A 268 -17.09 10.60 10.75
N ALA A 269 -17.19 11.88 11.14
CA ALA A 269 -17.35 13.01 10.22
C ALA A 269 -16.20 13.09 9.21
N SER A 270 -14.95 12.98 9.68
CA SER A 270 -13.76 12.97 8.81
C SER A 270 -13.65 11.75 7.90
N THR A 271 -14.40 10.68 8.17
CA THR A 271 -14.44 9.48 7.31
C THR A 271 -15.39 9.70 6.13
N ARG A 272 -16.58 10.25 6.37
CA ARG A 272 -17.53 10.59 5.29
C ARG A 272 -17.01 11.69 4.38
N GLU A 273 -16.40 12.73 4.94
CA GLU A 273 -15.77 13.80 4.15
C GLU A 273 -14.64 13.26 3.26
N ARG A 274 -13.88 12.29 3.77
CA ARG A 274 -12.81 11.65 3.00
C ARG A 274 -13.33 10.73 1.91
N GLU A 275 -14.37 9.94 2.20
CA GLU A 275 -15.08 9.15 1.19
C GLU A 275 -15.56 10.07 0.06
N ALA A 276 -16.24 11.16 0.41
CA ALA A 276 -16.72 12.14 -0.56
C ALA A 276 -15.60 12.77 -1.39
N TYR A 277 -14.49 13.18 -0.75
CA TYR A 277 -13.34 13.77 -1.46
C TYR A 277 -12.76 12.81 -2.51
N PHE A 278 -12.48 11.55 -2.14
CA PHE A 278 -11.89 10.60 -3.10
C PHE A 278 -12.87 10.17 -4.19
N LEU A 279 -14.17 10.14 -3.90
CA LEU A 279 -15.20 9.87 -4.91
C LEU A 279 -15.33 11.04 -5.90
N GLU A 280 -15.29 12.29 -5.42
CA GLU A 280 -15.28 13.47 -6.29
C GLU A 280 -14.05 13.47 -7.22
N TYR A 281 -12.87 13.20 -6.67
CA TYR A 281 -11.65 13.05 -7.47
C TYR A 281 -11.75 11.86 -8.44
N ALA A 282 -12.30 10.72 -8.04
CA ALA A 282 -12.48 9.59 -8.95
C ALA A 282 -13.38 9.95 -10.15
N ARG A 283 -14.39 10.81 -9.95
CA ARG A 283 -15.24 11.32 -11.04
C ARG A 283 -14.50 12.24 -12.00
N THR A 284 -13.53 13.04 -11.53
CA THR A 284 -12.70 13.85 -12.43
C THR A 284 -11.76 12.96 -13.24
N VAL A 285 -11.11 12.00 -12.59
CA VAL A 285 -10.24 10.99 -13.23
C VAL A 285 -11.00 10.17 -14.27
N ARG A 286 -12.24 9.73 -13.99
CA ARG A 286 -13.08 8.97 -14.94
C ARG A 286 -13.17 9.65 -16.31
N LYS A 287 -13.30 10.97 -16.35
CA LYS A 287 -13.39 11.73 -17.61
C LYS A 287 -12.10 11.68 -18.44
N LEU A 288 -10.96 11.41 -17.79
CA LEU A 288 -9.64 11.38 -18.40
C LEU A 288 -9.23 9.98 -18.84
N VAL A 289 -9.62 8.96 -18.08
CA VAL A 289 -9.16 7.57 -18.26
C VAL A 289 -10.20 6.67 -18.93
N GLY A 290 -11.41 7.19 -19.20
CA GLY A 290 -12.47 6.45 -19.90
C GLY A 290 -12.94 5.24 -19.10
N ASP A 291 -12.98 4.08 -19.75
CA ASP A 291 -13.54 2.84 -19.19
C ASP A 291 -12.54 2.05 -18.32
N ILE A 292 -11.32 2.56 -18.10
CA ILE A 292 -10.36 1.91 -17.20
C ILE A 292 -10.97 1.83 -15.79
N PRO A 293 -11.09 0.64 -15.19
CA PRO A 293 -11.70 0.49 -13.89
C PRO A 293 -11.02 1.34 -12.80
N LEU A 294 -11.84 1.97 -11.95
CA LEU A 294 -11.39 2.79 -10.83
C LEU A 294 -11.69 2.10 -9.50
N ALA A 295 -10.65 1.85 -8.70
CA ALA A 295 -10.77 1.47 -7.30
C ALA A 295 -10.62 2.69 -6.40
N VAL A 296 -11.48 2.83 -5.39
CA VAL A 296 -11.37 3.88 -4.38
C VAL A 296 -11.17 3.26 -3.01
N THR A 297 -10.07 3.63 -2.35
CA THR A 297 -9.77 3.22 -0.97
C THR A 297 -9.62 4.47 -0.11
N GLY A 298 -10.59 4.70 0.78
CA GLY A 298 -10.64 6.00 1.45
C GLY A 298 -11.45 6.10 2.73
N GLY A 299 -11.93 4.99 3.30
CA GLY A 299 -12.64 5.06 4.59
C GLY A 299 -13.97 4.32 4.65
N PHE A 300 -14.48 3.81 3.52
CA PHE A 300 -15.77 3.11 3.40
C PHE A 300 -16.12 2.25 4.62
N ARG A 301 -17.22 2.60 5.28
CA ARG A 301 -17.74 1.87 6.45
C ARG A 301 -19.08 1.19 6.23
N THR A 302 -19.98 1.79 5.47
CA THR A 302 -21.35 1.27 5.38
C THR A 302 -21.58 0.63 4.04
N ARG A 303 -22.36 -0.46 4.04
CA ARG A 303 -22.79 -1.16 2.82
C ARG A 303 -23.47 -0.20 1.85
N ASP A 304 -24.36 0.65 2.36
CA ASP A 304 -25.05 1.69 1.58
C ASP A 304 -24.09 2.66 0.87
N ALA A 305 -23.05 3.16 1.56
CA ALA A 305 -22.09 4.07 0.94
C ALA A 305 -21.29 3.39 -0.18
N MET A 306 -20.88 2.15 0.04
CA MET A 306 -20.19 1.34 -0.97
C MET A 306 -21.10 1.09 -2.19
N GLN A 307 -22.34 0.70 -1.94
CA GLN A 307 -23.31 0.40 -3.00
C GLN A 307 -23.63 1.65 -3.83
N ARG A 308 -23.84 2.81 -3.17
CA ARG A 308 -24.09 4.08 -3.85
C ARG A 308 -22.91 4.53 -4.71
N ALA A 309 -21.68 4.42 -4.21
CA ALA A 309 -20.49 4.78 -4.98
C ALA A 309 -20.39 3.99 -6.31
N VAL A 310 -20.65 2.68 -6.25
CA VAL A 310 -20.65 1.82 -7.45
C VAL A 310 -21.85 2.10 -8.35
N GLN A 311 -23.06 2.24 -7.79
CA GLN A 311 -24.29 2.53 -8.57
C GLN A 311 -24.22 3.87 -9.30
N ALA A 312 -23.61 4.87 -8.69
CA ALA A 312 -23.44 6.20 -9.27
C ALA A 312 -22.29 6.26 -10.30
N GLY A 313 -21.55 5.15 -10.51
CA GLY A 313 -20.40 5.10 -11.42
C GLY A 313 -19.21 5.93 -10.94
N GLU A 314 -19.15 6.26 -9.65
CA GLU A 314 -18.05 7.04 -9.06
C GLU A 314 -16.79 6.18 -8.88
N CYS A 315 -16.96 4.88 -8.67
CA CYS A 315 -15.90 3.88 -8.76
C CYS A 315 -16.46 2.53 -9.24
N ASP A 316 -15.60 1.67 -9.75
CA ASP A 316 -15.95 0.29 -10.12
C ASP A 316 -15.61 -0.71 -9.03
N MET A 317 -14.77 -0.33 -8.08
CA MET A 317 -14.29 -1.19 -7.02
C MET A 317 -14.08 -0.42 -5.73
N VAL A 318 -14.53 -0.98 -4.62
CA VAL A 318 -14.38 -0.40 -3.29
C VAL A 318 -13.27 -1.12 -2.57
N GLY A 319 -12.23 -0.38 -2.18
CA GLY A 319 -11.13 -0.92 -1.40
C GLY A 319 -11.37 -0.81 0.11
N ILE A 320 -11.23 -1.94 0.80
CA ILE A 320 -11.39 -2.08 2.24
C ILE A 320 -10.03 -2.48 2.85
N GLY A 321 -9.49 -1.60 3.68
CA GLY A 321 -8.23 -1.82 4.40
C GLY A 321 -8.46 -2.35 5.82
N ARG A 322 -8.20 -1.52 6.84
CA ARG A 322 -8.24 -1.88 8.27
C ARG A 322 -9.40 -2.79 8.73
N PRO A 323 -10.67 -2.61 8.28
CA PRO A 323 -11.75 -3.52 8.66
C PRO A 323 -11.49 -5.00 8.38
N THR A 324 -10.75 -5.32 7.33
CA THR A 324 -10.47 -6.71 6.93
C THR A 324 -9.55 -7.41 7.94
N ILE A 325 -8.87 -6.68 8.82
CA ILE A 325 -8.01 -7.24 9.86
C ILE A 325 -8.86 -7.82 11.00
N THR A 326 -9.90 -7.10 11.42
CA THR A 326 -10.77 -7.52 12.53
C THR A 326 -11.98 -8.32 12.07
N THR A 327 -12.39 -8.13 10.82
CA THR A 327 -13.48 -8.85 10.16
C THR A 327 -12.97 -9.41 8.84
N PRO A 328 -12.20 -10.53 8.84
CA PRO A 328 -11.59 -11.07 7.62
C PRO A 328 -12.61 -11.42 6.54
N ASP A 329 -13.83 -11.76 6.93
CA ASP A 329 -14.96 -12.07 6.06
C ASP A 329 -15.89 -10.89 5.75
N ALA A 330 -15.40 -9.66 5.89
CA ALA A 330 -16.16 -8.44 5.67
C ALA A 330 -16.87 -8.38 4.31
N ALA A 331 -16.23 -8.80 3.22
CA ALA A 331 -16.84 -8.76 1.90
C ALA A 331 -18.07 -9.67 1.82
N ARG A 332 -17.95 -10.94 2.22
CA ARG A 332 -19.06 -11.89 2.31
C ARG A 332 -20.22 -11.33 3.16
N LEU A 333 -19.92 -10.80 4.35
CA LEU A 333 -20.95 -10.22 5.23
C LEU A 333 -21.69 -9.04 4.58
N ILE A 334 -20.97 -8.19 3.84
CA ILE A 334 -21.56 -7.06 3.09
C ILE A 334 -22.41 -7.55 1.92
N LEU A 335 -21.92 -8.51 1.14
CA LEU A 335 -22.60 -9.03 -0.04
C LEU A 335 -23.90 -9.75 0.33
N GLU A 336 -23.86 -10.55 1.38
CA GLU A 336 -25.01 -11.29 1.92
C GLU A 336 -25.97 -10.40 2.73
N GLY A 337 -25.62 -9.13 2.99
CA GLY A 337 -26.43 -8.22 3.80
C GLY A 337 -26.52 -8.60 5.28
N GLN A 338 -25.54 -9.37 5.77
CA GLN A 338 -25.41 -9.74 7.19
C GLN A 338 -24.80 -8.62 8.03
N THR A 339 -24.20 -7.61 7.40
CA THR A 339 -23.77 -6.38 8.06
C THR A 339 -24.06 -5.14 7.22
N GLU A 340 -24.54 -4.08 7.87
CA GLU A 340 -24.73 -2.77 7.26
C GLU A 340 -23.53 -1.83 7.47
N ALA A 341 -22.64 -2.16 8.41
CA ALA A 341 -21.47 -1.34 8.71
C ALA A 341 -20.28 -2.16 9.24
N LEU A 342 -19.09 -1.81 8.79
CA LEU A 342 -17.82 -2.33 9.29
C LEU A 342 -17.24 -1.43 10.37
N THR A 343 -16.87 -2.00 11.51
CA THR A 343 -16.21 -1.26 12.58
C THR A 343 -14.70 -1.18 12.33
N ALA A 344 -14.10 0.01 12.49
CA ALA A 344 -12.66 0.09 12.74
C ALA A 344 -12.48 0.04 14.23
N HIS A 345 -11.81 -1.01 14.70
CA HIS A 345 -11.27 -0.96 16.04
C HIS A 345 -10.20 0.15 16.06
N GLN A 346 -10.40 1.16 16.92
CA GLN A 346 -9.41 2.21 17.16
C GLN A 346 -8.86 2.02 18.56
N VAL A 347 -7.55 1.84 18.68
CA VAL A 347 -6.91 1.80 19.99
C VAL A 347 -6.64 3.23 20.44
N ARG A 348 -7.55 3.79 21.25
CA ARG A 348 -7.34 5.10 21.88
C ARG A 348 -6.69 4.91 23.24
N TYR A 349 -5.46 5.39 23.39
CA TYR A 349 -4.77 5.33 24.68
C TYR A 349 -5.25 6.48 25.57
N GLY A 350 -5.81 6.13 26.73
CA GLY A 350 -6.21 7.07 27.78
C GLY A 350 -5.04 7.70 28.55
N MET A 351 -3.81 7.71 28.00
CA MET A 351 -2.60 8.15 28.71
C MET A 351 -2.32 9.66 28.53
N ARG A 352 -3.38 10.44 28.31
CA ARG A 352 -3.33 11.90 28.09
C ARG A 352 -2.74 12.69 29.27
N THR A 353 -2.64 12.10 30.45
CA THR A 353 -2.31 12.82 31.70
C THR A 353 -0.90 12.59 32.24
N LEU A 354 -0.16 11.55 31.81
CA LEU A 354 1.12 11.17 32.44
C LEU A 354 2.38 11.50 31.64
N LEU A 355 2.28 11.62 30.30
CA LEU A 355 3.41 11.93 29.40
C LEU A 355 3.22 13.29 28.73
N GLY A 356 2.97 14.32 29.54
CA GLY A 356 3.07 15.69 29.08
C GLY A 356 4.54 16.07 28.88
N LYS A 357 4.91 16.38 27.62
CA LYS A 357 6.03 17.25 27.17
C LYS A 357 7.25 16.65 26.45
N VAL A 358 7.28 15.38 25.99
CA VAL A 358 8.50 14.87 25.29
C VAL A 358 8.28 14.28 23.89
N ALA A 359 7.04 14.03 23.45
CA ALA A 359 6.77 13.61 22.07
C ALA A 359 5.42 14.14 21.60
N ASP A 360 5.29 14.42 20.30
CA ASP A 360 4.02 14.78 19.67
C ASP A 360 3.04 13.60 19.80
N LEU A 361 2.10 13.69 20.75
CA LEU A 361 1.22 12.61 21.19
C LEU A 361 0.41 11.99 20.03
N LYS A 362 0.13 12.74 18.96
CA LYS A 362 -0.55 12.22 17.76
C LYS A 362 0.28 11.19 16.99
N SER A 363 1.61 11.37 16.96
CA SER A 363 2.53 10.43 16.30
C SER A 363 2.60 9.10 17.06
N LEU A 364 2.54 9.15 18.40
CA LEU A 364 2.53 7.97 19.26
C LEU A 364 1.24 7.16 19.13
N ASP A 365 0.08 7.82 19.16
CA ASP A 365 -1.21 7.14 18.98
C ASP A 365 -1.29 6.43 17.61
N GLY A 366 -0.78 7.07 16.55
CA GLY A 366 -0.71 6.47 15.21
C GLY A 366 0.21 5.24 15.14
N VAL A 367 1.41 5.32 15.73
CA VAL A 367 2.35 4.18 15.80
C VAL A 367 1.75 3.00 16.56
N LEU A 368 1.06 3.28 17.67
CA LEU A 368 0.43 2.24 18.47
C LEU A 368 -0.78 1.60 17.79
N ASP A 369 -1.59 2.38 17.07
CA ASP A 369 -2.69 1.87 16.24
C ASP A 369 -2.17 0.93 15.14
N ILE A 370 -1.12 1.35 14.42
CA ILE A 370 -0.46 0.51 13.40
C ILE A 370 0.07 -0.78 14.04
N SER A 371 0.73 -0.67 15.20
CA SER A 371 1.31 -1.82 15.90
C SER A 371 0.26 -2.84 16.33
N TRP A 372 -0.88 -2.37 16.84
CA TRP A 372 -1.98 -3.24 17.21
C TRP A 372 -2.56 -3.96 15.99
N HIS A 373 -2.85 -3.24 14.91
CA HIS A 373 -3.36 -3.85 13.68
C HIS A 373 -2.38 -4.87 13.09
N THR A 374 -1.08 -4.57 13.14
CA THR A 374 -0.07 -5.52 12.65
C THR A 374 0.00 -6.77 13.53
N ASP A 375 -0.14 -6.66 14.85
CA ASP A 375 -0.23 -7.83 15.73
C ASP A 375 -1.47 -8.68 15.41
N GLN A 376 -2.62 -8.07 15.10
CA GLN A 376 -3.81 -8.82 14.64
C GLN A 376 -3.56 -9.55 13.31
N ILE A 377 -2.87 -8.93 12.35
CA ILE A 377 -2.44 -9.60 11.11
C ILE A 377 -1.55 -10.80 11.43
N HIS A 378 -0.64 -10.66 12.39
CA HIS A 378 0.26 -11.75 12.80
C HIS A 378 -0.51 -12.87 13.51
N ARG A 379 -1.55 -12.56 14.27
CA ARG A 379 -2.46 -13.56 14.86
C ARG A 379 -3.15 -14.38 13.77
N LEU A 380 -3.72 -13.71 12.76
CA LEU A 380 -4.32 -14.38 11.59
C LEU A 380 -3.29 -15.26 10.86
N GLY A 381 -2.07 -14.78 10.65
CA GLY A 381 -0.98 -15.57 10.07
C GLY A 381 -0.57 -16.77 10.92
N ASN A 382 -0.78 -16.73 12.23
CA ASN A 382 -0.59 -17.86 13.14
C ASN A 382 -1.82 -18.77 13.26
N GLY A 383 -2.87 -18.56 12.45
CA GLY A 383 -4.10 -19.35 12.48
C GLY A 383 -5.03 -19.01 13.65
N LEU A 384 -4.84 -17.86 14.29
CA LEU A 384 -5.68 -17.38 15.39
C LEU A 384 -6.69 -16.35 14.89
N HIS A 385 -7.83 -16.24 15.57
CA HIS A 385 -8.80 -15.17 15.31
C HIS A 385 -8.31 -13.81 15.81
N PRO A 386 -8.78 -12.70 15.22
CA PRO A 386 -8.56 -11.37 15.77
C PRO A 386 -9.06 -11.29 17.23
N ASP A 387 -8.30 -10.62 18.09
CA ASP A 387 -8.61 -10.43 19.51
C ASP A 387 -8.78 -8.93 19.79
N LEU A 388 -10.04 -8.49 19.81
CA LEU A 388 -10.41 -7.10 20.04
C LEU A 388 -10.16 -6.63 21.48
N ASN A 389 -10.00 -7.57 22.42
CA ASN A 389 -9.71 -7.26 23.83
C ASN A 389 -8.21 -7.18 24.11
N ARG A 390 -7.38 -7.37 23.08
CA ARG A 390 -5.94 -7.40 23.23
C ARG A 390 -5.41 -6.04 23.66
N GLY A 391 -4.94 -6.00 24.90
CA GLY A 391 -4.39 -4.81 25.51
C GLY A 391 -3.20 -4.25 24.74
N SER A 392 -3.11 -2.93 24.76
CA SER A 392 -2.01 -2.12 24.24
C SER A 392 -0.60 -2.60 24.59
N LEU A 393 -0.41 -3.00 25.85
CA LEU A 393 0.87 -3.49 26.34
C LEU A 393 1.26 -4.80 25.66
N ALA A 394 0.31 -5.71 25.42
CA ALA A 394 0.56 -6.95 24.72
C ALA A 394 0.96 -6.70 23.25
N ALA A 395 0.28 -5.77 22.57
CA ALA A 395 0.64 -5.35 21.21
C ALA A 395 2.03 -4.68 21.17
N THR A 396 2.36 -3.84 22.16
CA THR A 396 3.67 -3.18 22.27
C THR A 396 4.78 -4.20 22.54
N VAL A 397 4.55 -5.16 23.44
CA VAL A 397 5.49 -6.25 23.72
C VAL A 397 5.69 -7.13 22.48
N ALA A 398 4.62 -7.44 21.73
CA ALA A 398 4.72 -8.17 20.47
C ALA A 398 5.54 -7.41 19.44
N MET A 399 5.33 -6.10 19.29
CA MET A 399 6.14 -5.23 18.44
C MET A 399 7.62 -5.25 18.84
N VAL A 400 7.93 -5.10 20.14
CA VAL A 400 9.32 -5.14 20.64
C VAL A 400 9.98 -6.48 20.40
N ARG A 401 9.24 -7.59 20.57
CA ARG A 401 9.75 -8.94 20.27
C ARG A 401 10.01 -9.13 18.78
N ARG A 402 9.15 -8.59 17.91
CA ARG A 402 9.27 -8.68 16.45
C ARG A 402 10.42 -7.85 15.91
N ASN A 403 10.49 -6.59 16.29
CA ASN A 403 11.43 -5.62 15.74
C ASN A 403 12.78 -5.59 16.49
N GLY A 404 12.89 -6.32 17.61
CA GLY A 404 14.05 -6.32 18.49
C GLY A 404 14.14 -5.10 19.42
N ARG A 405 14.97 -5.21 20.47
CA ARG A 405 15.23 -4.14 21.47
C ARG A 405 15.85 -2.86 20.88
N THR A 406 16.32 -2.92 19.64
CA THR A 406 16.96 -1.83 18.89
C THR A 406 15.99 -0.71 18.48
N SER A 407 14.68 -0.99 18.45
CA SER A 407 13.62 -0.04 18.06
C SER A 407 13.47 1.19 18.98
N PHE A 408 14.02 1.14 20.20
CA PHE A 408 13.82 2.16 21.25
C PHE A 408 15.11 2.74 21.82
N ARG A 409 16.27 2.51 21.18
CA ARG A 409 17.52 3.10 21.67
C ARG A 409 17.54 4.60 21.36
N ALA A 410 17.07 5.41 22.32
CA ALA A 410 17.38 6.83 22.37
C ALA A 410 18.92 6.98 22.31
N LYS A 411 19.43 7.71 21.32
CA LYS A 411 20.84 8.08 21.27
C LYS A 411 21.15 8.86 22.55
N ARG A 412 22.02 8.31 23.41
CA ARG A 412 22.74 9.14 24.40
C ARG A 412 23.49 10.21 23.60
N GLY A 413 23.25 11.48 23.95
CA GLY A 413 23.92 12.61 23.35
C GLY A 413 25.42 12.45 23.46
N GLY A 414 26.09 12.33 22.31
CA GLY A 414 27.53 12.50 22.23
C GLY A 414 27.81 13.99 22.33
N ALA A 415 28.08 14.46 23.54
CA ALA A 415 28.80 15.71 23.72
C ALA A 415 30.23 15.47 23.21
N SER A 416 30.56 16.02 22.05
CA SER A 416 31.94 16.24 21.65
C SER A 416 32.56 17.21 22.67
N ARG A 417 33.46 16.72 23.52
CA ARG A 417 34.47 17.57 24.14
C ARG A 417 35.66 17.62 23.18
N SER A 418 36.17 18.84 23.04
CA SER A 418 37.41 19.27 22.38
C SER A 418 38.55 18.28 22.47
#